data_AF-A0A5B9GGI8-F1
#
_entry.id   AF-A0A5B9GGI8-F1
#
_cell.length_a   1.000
_cell.length_b   1.000
_cell.length_c   1.000
_cell.angle_alpha   90.00
_cell.angle_beta   90.00
_cell.angle_gamma   90.00
#
_symmetry.space_group_name_H-M   'P 1'
#
loop_
_entity.id
_entity.type
_entity.pdbx_description
1 polymer ?
#
loop_
_entity_poly.entity_id
_entity_poly.type
_entity_poly.pdbx_seq_one_letter_code
_entity_poly.pdbx_strand_id
1 'polypeptide(L)'
;MPRTTTSSQQHTCQIIPFQMEITSRQQAYLTRWVQAAQPMGICDADVFVSEQKQAGVSAGYVVVWVRETPDPAYQIYCHGNRWIVMDAIRDNKLGSFNTFADALNMIRPVMPREQGIVAA
;
A
#
# COMPACT_ATOMS: atom_id res chain seq x y z
N MET A 1 50.27 -38.08 5.46
CA MET A 1 49.46 -37.68 6.63
C MET A 1 48.70 -36.40 6.28
N PRO A 2 47.37 -36.35 6.49
CA PRO A 2 46.45 -35.49 5.74
C PRO A 2 46.15 -34.16 6.45
N ARG A 3 45.63 -33.18 5.71
CA ARG A 3 44.75 -32.15 6.28
C ARG A 3 43.73 -31.71 5.23
N THR A 4 42.59 -32.39 5.24
CA THR A 4 41.39 -32.00 4.50
C THR A 4 40.79 -30.77 5.16
N THR A 5 40.78 -29.65 4.45
CA THR A 5 40.09 -28.43 4.86
C THR A 5 38.61 -28.59 4.56
N THR A 6 37.81 -28.83 5.59
CA THR A 6 36.36 -28.89 5.48
C THR A 6 35.85 -27.50 5.11
N SER A 7 35.45 -27.31 3.85
CA SER A 7 34.76 -26.11 3.39
C SER A 7 33.38 -26.09 4.04
N SER A 8 33.23 -25.30 5.10
CA SER A 8 31.94 -25.01 5.71
C SER A 8 31.12 -24.16 4.73
N GLN A 9 30.24 -24.82 3.95
CA GLN A 9 29.21 -24.14 3.19
C GLN A 9 28.30 -23.40 4.17
N GLN A 10 28.45 -22.09 4.25
CA GLN A 10 27.52 -21.21 4.95
C GLN A 10 26.24 -21.16 4.12
N HIS A 11 25.21 -21.88 4.57
CA HIS A 11 23.86 -21.75 4.02
C HIS A 11 23.36 -20.33 4.33
N THR A 12 23.41 -19.44 3.35
CA THR A 12 22.79 -18.13 3.45
C THR A 12 21.28 -18.31 3.28
N CYS A 13 20.52 -18.22 4.38
CA CYS A 13 19.07 -18.13 4.30
C CYS A 13 18.71 -16.77 3.67
N GLN A 14 18.33 -16.79 2.39
CA GLN A 14 17.82 -15.59 1.72
C GLN A 14 16.40 -15.31 2.22
N ILE A 15 16.27 -14.38 3.16
CA ILE A 15 14.98 -13.86 3.59
C ILE A 15 14.52 -12.85 2.53
N ILE A 16 13.52 -13.22 1.74
CA ILE A 16 12.89 -12.31 0.78
C ILE A 16 11.74 -11.60 1.51
N PRO A 17 11.77 -10.27 1.67
CA PRO A 17 10.69 -9.55 2.32
C PRO A 17 9.41 -9.64 1.48
N PHE A 18 8.28 -9.92 2.14
CA PHE A 18 6.97 -9.96 1.49
C PHE A 18 6.62 -8.57 0.94
N GLN A 19 6.22 -8.53 -0.32
CA GLN A 19 5.76 -7.32 -1.00
C GLN A 19 4.34 -7.55 -1.50
N MET A 20 3.38 -6.83 -0.93
CA MET A 20 2.00 -6.88 -1.36
C MET A 20 1.83 -5.99 -2.61
N GLU A 21 1.36 -6.56 -3.71
CA GLU A 21 1.07 -5.83 -4.94
C GLU A 21 -0.37 -5.34 -5.00
N ILE A 22 -0.59 -4.29 -5.81
CA ILE A 22 -1.93 -3.77 -6.08
C ILE A 22 -2.60 -4.67 -7.12
N THR A 23 -3.59 -5.43 -6.68
CA THR A 23 -4.35 -6.38 -7.51
C THR A 23 -5.44 -5.69 -8.33
N SER A 24 -5.93 -6.36 -9.39
CA SER A 24 -7.10 -5.89 -10.15
C SER A 24 -8.36 -5.71 -9.29
N ARG A 25 -8.51 -6.51 -8.22
CA ARG A 25 -9.61 -6.33 -7.25
C ARG A 25 -9.48 -5.00 -6.51
N GLN A 26 -8.27 -4.61 -6.12
CA GLN A 26 -8.02 -3.33 -5.44
C GLN A 26 -8.19 -2.16 -6.41
N GLN A 27 -7.78 -2.30 -7.67
CA GLN A 27 -8.06 -1.29 -8.70
C GLN A 27 -9.57 -1.07 -8.89
N ALA A 28 -10.34 -2.16 -9.03
CA ALA A 28 -11.79 -2.07 -9.13
C ALA A 28 -12.45 -1.46 -7.88
N TYR A 29 -11.91 -1.74 -6.69
CA TYR A 29 -12.35 -1.12 -5.44
C TYR A 29 -12.03 0.38 -5.42
N LEU A 30 -10.83 0.78 -5.86
CA LEU A 30 -10.41 2.18 -5.95
C LEU A 30 -11.34 2.98 -6.86
N THR A 31 -11.68 2.46 -8.05
CA THR A 31 -12.62 3.11 -8.97
C THR A 31 -13.96 3.41 -8.31
N ARG A 32 -14.53 2.44 -7.57
CA ARG A 32 -15.80 2.62 -6.85
C ARG A 32 -15.67 3.65 -5.72
N TRP A 33 -14.56 3.60 -5.00
CA TRP A 33 -14.29 4.54 -3.92
C TRP A 33 -14.17 5.98 -4.44
N VAL A 34 -13.46 6.20 -5.56
CA VAL A 34 -13.33 7.54 -6.19
C VAL A 34 -14.69 8.09 -6.57
N GLN A 35 -15.54 7.28 -7.22
CA GLN A 35 -16.91 7.67 -7.59
C GLN A 35 -17.73 8.06 -6.36
N ALA A 36 -17.68 7.26 -5.29
CA ALA A 36 -18.40 7.55 -4.05
C ALA A 36 -17.83 8.77 -3.28
N ALA A 37 -16.55 9.08 -3.45
CA ALA A 37 -15.86 10.15 -2.75
C ALA A 37 -15.92 11.52 -3.46
N GLN A 38 -16.41 11.59 -4.71
CA GLN A 38 -16.55 12.84 -5.45
C GLN A 38 -17.32 13.93 -4.69
N PRO A 39 -18.47 13.67 -4.04
CA PRO A 39 -19.18 14.68 -3.26
C PRO A 39 -18.39 15.22 -2.06
N MET A 40 -17.35 14.50 -1.62
CA MET A 40 -16.48 14.87 -0.50
C MET A 40 -15.15 15.50 -0.93
N GLY A 41 -15.03 15.91 -2.21
CA GLY A 41 -13.91 16.67 -2.74
C GLY A 41 -12.74 15.85 -3.29
N ILE A 42 -12.87 14.51 -3.38
CA ILE A 42 -11.92 13.68 -4.14
C ILE A 42 -12.18 13.90 -5.63
N CYS A 43 -11.15 14.27 -6.36
CA CYS A 43 -11.25 14.46 -7.81
C CYS A 43 -10.90 13.19 -8.56
N ASP A 44 -9.78 12.58 -8.19
CA ASP A 44 -9.25 11.42 -8.89
C ASP A 44 -8.32 10.59 -8.00
N ALA A 45 -8.05 9.36 -8.40
CA ALA A 45 -7.01 8.53 -7.83
C ALA A 45 -6.52 7.51 -8.85
N ASP A 46 -5.21 7.27 -8.87
CA ASP A 46 -4.61 6.36 -9.84
C ASP A 46 -3.43 5.57 -9.24
N VAL A 47 -3.12 4.45 -9.89
CA VAL A 47 -2.12 3.47 -9.47
C VAL A 47 -0.86 3.63 -10.30
N PHE A 48 0.27 3.83 -9.63
CA PHE A 48 1.58 3.97 -10.24
C PHE A 48 2.49 2.84 -9.80
N VAL A 49 3.50 2.58 -10.64
CA VAL A 49 4.57 1.64 -10.34
C VAL A 49 5.80 2.47 -9.95
N SER A 50 6.35 2.20 -8.77
CA SER A 50 7.64 2.74 -8.35
C SER A 50 8.76 1.97 -9.05
N GLU A 51 9.60 2.70 -9.79
CA GLU A 51 10.81 2.15 -10.38
C GLU A 51 11.85 1.77 -9.30
N GLN A 52 11.74 2.38 -8.12
CA GLN A 52 12.72 2.26 -7.05
C GLN A 52 12.27 1.23 -6.03
N LYS A 53 12.74 -0.01 -6.21
CA LYS A 53 12.45 -1.13 -5.29
C LYS A 53 13.18 -0.94 -3.97
N GLN A 54 12.44 -0.54 -2.94
CA GLN A 54 12.89 -0.59 -1.55
C GLN A 54 12.45 -1.89 -0.89
N ALA A 55 13.31 -2.48 -0.06
CA ALA A 55 13.02 -3.75 0.61
C ALA A 55 11.76 -3.62 1.48
N GLY A 56 10.78 -4.50 1.24
CA GLY A 56 9.52 -4.51 1.98
C GLY A 56 8.48 -3.47 1.54
N VAL A 57 8.81 -2.56 0.63
CA VAL A 57 7.85 -1.62 0.04
C VAL A 57 7.32 -2.21 -1.27
N SER A 58 6.01 -2.05 -1.52
CA SER A 58 5.40 -2.48 -2.78
C SER A 58 6.01 -1.75 -3.97
N ALA A 59 6.11 -2.45 -5.09
CA ALA A 59 6.40 -1.81 -6.37
C ALA A 59 5.23 -0.95 -6.87
N GLY A 60 4.02 -1.06 -6.31
CA GLY A 60 2.87 -0.24 -6.66
C GLY A 60 2.47 0.73 -5.54
N TYR A 61 2.02 1.92 -5.90
CA TYR A 61 1.42 2.89 -4.98
C TYR A 61 0.22 3.58 -5.63
N VAL A 62 -0.67 4.10 -4.80
CA VAL A 62 -1.83 4.89 -5.19
C VAL A 62 -1.56 6.34 -4.83
N VAL A 63 -1.97 7.26 -5.68
CA VAL A 63 -2.06 8.69 -5.34
C VAL A 63 -3.50 9.15 -5.47
N VAL A 64 -3.88 10.10 -4.63
CA VAL A 64 -5.24 10.63 -4.57
C VAL A 64 -5.19 12.15 -4.69
N TRP A 65 -5.96 12.68 -5.64
CA TRP A 65 -6.10 14.11 -5.89
C TRP A 65 -7.40 14.65 -5.30
N VAL A 66 -7.30 15.86 -4.77
CA VAL A 66 -8.44 16.63 -4.28
C VAL A 66 -8.58 17.89 -5.12
N ARG A 67 -9.79 18.43 -5.19
CA ARG A 67 -10.16 19.55 -6.08
C ARG A 67 -9.30 20.81 -5.95
N GLU A 68 -8.63 20.97 -4.82
CA GLU A 68 -7.95 22.19 -4.44
C GLU A 68 -6.55 22.31 -5.07
N THR A 69 -5.94 21.22 -5.54
CA THR A 69 -4.55 21.20 -6.01
C THR A 69 -4.31 20.26 -7.20
N PRO A 70 -3.43 20.63 -8.16
CA PRO A 70 -2.95 19.69 -9.18
C PRO A 70 -2.04 18.62 -8.59
N ASP A 71 -1.43 18.90 -7.44
CA ASP A 71 -0.59 17.95 -6.72
C ASP A 71 -1.45 16.90 -6.00
N PRO A 72 -1.00 15.62 -5.97
CA PRO A 72 -1.67 14.60 -5.20
C PRO A 72 -1.63 14.97 -3.72
N ALA A 73 -2.77 14.87 -3.04
CA ALA A 73 -2.89 15.19 -1.61
C ALA A 73 -2.46 14.02 -0.72
N TYR A 74 -2.68 12.79 -1.20
CA TYR A 74 -2.37 11.58 -0.45
C TYR A 74 -1.65 10.55 -1.30
N GLN A 75 -0.80 9.77 -0.65
CA GLN A 75 -0.16 8.59 -1.24
C GLN A 75 -0.47 7.36 -0.37
N ILE A 76 -0.77 6.24 -1.00
CA ILE A 76 -0.98 4.96 -0.33
C ILE A 76 -0.05 3.93 -0.94
N TYR A 77 0.69 3.19 -0.12
CA TYR A 77 1.54 2.09 -0.57
C TYR A 77 1.55 0.95 0.45
N CYS A 78 2.01 -0.23 0.05
CA CYS A 78 2.20 -1.33 1.00
C CYS A 78 3.61 -1.32 1.57
N HIS A 79 3.72 -1.51 2.88
CA HIS A 79 4.97 -1.83 3.55
C HIS A 79 4.76 -3.15 4.34
N GLY A 80 5.40 -4.22 3.87
CA GLY A 80 5.13 -5.58 4.31
C GLY A 80 3.67 -5.97 4.02
N ASN A 81 2.93 -6.29 5.08
CA ASN A 81 1.52 -6.64 5.01
C ASN A 81 0.57 -5.49 5.40
N ARG A 82 1.06 -4.26 5.49
CA ARG A 82 0.26 -3.09 5.91
C ARG A 82 0.19 -2.04 4.82
N TRP A 83 -0.96 -1.40 4.73
CA TRP A 83 -1.18 -0.22 3.90
C TRP A 83 -0.76 1.02 4.68
N ILE A 84 0.13 1.82 4.11
CA ILE A 84 0.59 3.08 4.68
C ILE A 84 -0.10 4.20 3.92
N VAL A 85 -0.66 5.16 4.66
CA VAL A 85 -1.24 6.38 4.09
C VAL A 85 -0.32 7.54 4.47
N MET A 86 0.05 8.34 3.49
CA MET A 86 0.86 9.53 3.64
C MET A 86 0.09 10.76 3.19
N ASP A 87 0.33 11.89 3.84
CA ASP A 87 0.09 13.22 3.27
C ASP A 87 1.23 13.49 2.28
N ALA A 88 0.90 13.58 1.00
CA ALA A 88 1.89 13.73 -0.05
C ALA A 88 2.44 15.16 -0.14
N ILE A 89 1.74 16.14 0.43
CA ILE A 89 2.17 17.55 0.43
C ILE A 89 3.15 17.79 1.59
N ARG A 90 2.86 17.21 2.76
CA ARG A 90 3.65 17.41 3.99
C ARG A 90 4.68 16.33 4.25
N ASP A 91 4.74 15.31 3.39
CA ASP A 91 5.60 14.12 3.54
C ASP A 91 5.50 13.51 4.95
N ASN A 92 4.26 13.33 5.44
CA ASN A 92 4.00 12.78 6.76
C ASN A 92 3.17 11.51 6.71
N LYS A 93 3.43 10.59 7.62
CA LYS A 93 2.65 9.36 7.75
C LYS A 93 1.36 9.65 8.52
N LEU A 94 0.24 9.43 7.86
CA LEU A 94 -1.09 9.58 8.43
C LEU A 94 -1.56 8.32 9.17
N GLY A 95 -1.15 7.13 8.71
CA GLY A 95 -1.57 5.90 9.36
C GLY A 95 -1.00 4.61 8.77
N SER A 96 -1.35 3.49 9.41
CA SER A 96 -1.03 2.14 8.94
C SER A 96 -2.23 1.22 9.16
N PHE A 97 -2.63 0.51 8.11
CA PHE A 97 -3.90 -0.22 8.05
C PHE A 97 -3.69 -1.65 7.57
N ASN A 98 -4.57 -2.56 8.01
CA ASN A 98 -4.51 -3.97 7.61
C ASN A 98 -5.12 -4.19 6.22
N THR A 99 -6.08 -3.35 5.83
CA THR A 99 -6.80 -3.50 4.57
C THR A 99 -6.72 -2.24 3.72
N PHE A 100 -6.82 -2.41 2.40
CA PHE A 100 -6.86 -1.30 1.46
C PHE A 100 -8.10 -0.42 1.67
N ALA A 101 -9.22 -1.05 2.03
CA ALA A 101 -10.47 -0.37 2.35
C ALA A 101 -10.33 0.58 3.55
N ASP A 102 -9.66 0.13 4.62
CA ASP A 102 -9.42 0.97 5.80
C ASP A 102 -8.50 2.15 5.49
N ALA A 103 -7.47 1.94 4.66
CA ALA A 103 -6.57 3.01 4.22
C ALA A 103 -7.31 4.08 3.43
N LEU A 104 -8.16 3.70 2.47
CA LEU A 104 -8.98 4.63 1.71
C LEU A 104 -10.03 5.34 2.59
N ASN A 105 -10.65 4.61 3.51
CA ASN A 105 -11.62 5.17 4.45
C ASN A 105 -11.01 6.11 5.49
N MET A 106 -9.69 6.04 5.74
CA MET A 106 -8.98 7.06 6.50
C MET A 106 -8.96 8.41 5.76
N ILE A 107 -8.79 8.39 4.43
CA ILE A 107 -8.84 9.59 3.60
C ILE A 107 -10.28 10.12 3.55
N ARG A 108 -11.22 9.29 3.08
CA ARG A 108 -12.66 9.61 3.07
C ARG A 108 -13.50 8.34 3.30
N PRO A 109 -14.34 8.31 4.34
CA PRO A 109 -15.11 7.13 4.71
C PRO A 109 -16.41 7.02 3.88
N VAL A 110 -16.28 6.71 2.59
CA VAL A 110 -17.43 6.70 1.65
C VAL A 110 -17.96 5.31 1.33
N MET A 111 -17.19 4.26 1.65
CA MET A 111 -17.60 2.88 1.42
C MET A 111 -17.70 2.12 2.73
N PRO A 112 -18.72 1.27 2.92
CA PRO A 112 -18.85 0.46 4.13
C PRO A 112 -17.62 -0.43 4.30
N ARG A 113 -17.13 -0.53 5.53
CA ARG A 113 -16.09 -1.49 5.87
C ARG A 113 -16.70 -2.89 5.75
N GLU A 114 -16.01 -3.81 5.07
CA GLU A 114 -16.35 -5.24 5.17
C GLU A 114 -16.11 -5.64 6.63
N GLN A 115 -17.15 -5.57 7.45
CA GLN A 115 -17.12 -6.10 8.81
C GLN A 115 -16.97 -7.61 8.65
N GLY A 116 -15.79 -8.13 8.98
CA GLY A 116 -15.58 -9.57 9.06
C GLY A 116 -16.68 -10.16 9.93
N ILE A 117 -17.35 -11.19 9.43
CA ILE A 117 -18.39 -11.91 10.16
C ILE A 117 -17.75 -12.36 11.48
N VAL A 118 -18.13 -11.71 12.58
CA VAL A 118 -17.76 -12.17 13.92
C VAL A 118 -18.65 -13.38 14.16
N ALA A 119 -18.10 -14.58 13.98
CA ALA A 119 -18.74 -15.79 14.49
C ALA A 119 -18.77 -15.65 16.02
N ALA A 120 -19.97 -15.41 16.55
CA ALA A 120 -20.29 -15.50 17.97
C ALA A 120 -20.41 -16.95 18.41
#